data_AF-A0A7K2P3U9-F1
#
_entry.id   AF-A0A7K2P3U9-F1
#
_cell.length_a   1.000
_cell.length_b   1.000
_cell.length_c   1.000
_cell.angle_alpha   90.00
_cell.angle_beta   90.00
_cell.angle_gamma   90.00
#
_symmetry.space_group_name_H-M   'P 1'
#
loop_
_entity.id
_entity.type
_entity.pdbx_description
1 polymer ?
#
loop_
_entity_poly.entity_id
_entity_poly.type
_entity_poly.pdbx_seq_one_letter_code
_entity_poly.pdbx_strand_id
1 'polypeptide(L)'
;MWQAGRCAVCGETDRRMVCDHDHATGLVRGWLCVSCNTREGVAVGPAGTLFAAYRERPPTTILGLRIRYRDPLTRRYVLPEPSESDGWDATAGLT
;
A
#
# COMPACT_ATOMS: atom_id res chain seq x y z
N MET A 1 -14.17 3.04 -13.17
CA MET A 1 -13.26 2.50 -12.15
C MET A 1 -11.94 2.14 -12.82
N TRP A 2 -10.80 2.58 -12.29
CA TRP A 2 -9.48 2.65 -12.98
C TRP A 2 -8.76 1.31 -13.20
N GLN A 3 -9.40 0.17 -12.91
CA GLN A 3 -8.88 -1.18 -13.18
C GLN A 3 -9.89 -2.09 -13.89
N ALA A 4 -11.00 -1.54 -14.40
CA ALA A 4 -12.05 -2.31 -15.07
C ALA A 4 -12.53 -3.56 -14.28
N GLY A 5 -12.54 -3.48 -12.94
CA GLY A 5 -12.92 -4.59 -12.06
C GLY A 5 -11.87 -5.70 -11.90
N ARG A 6 -10.66 -5.54 -12.46
CA ARG A 6 -9.60 -6.55 -12.43
C ARG A 6 -8.69 -6.41 -11.20
N CYS A 7 -8.33 -7.56 -10.63
CA CYS A 7 -7.23 -7.65 -9.68
C CYS A 7 -5.91 -7.26 -10.35
N ALA A 8 -5.16 -6.34 -9.75
CA ALA A 8 -3.87 -5.89 -10.29
C ALA A 8 -2.79 -6.98 -10.34
N VAL A 9 -2.94 -8.04 -9.54
CA VAL A 9 -1.96 -9.13 -9.44
C VAL A 9 -2.33 -10.32 -10.34
N CYS A 10 -3.57 -10.82 -10.26
CA CYS A 10 -3.97 -12.03 -10.99
C CYS A 10 -4.86 -11.76 -12.22
N GLY A 11 -5.31 -10.52 -12.43
CA GLY A 11 -6.14 -10.14 -13.58
C GLY A 11 -7.62 -10.53 -13.51
N GLU A 12 -8.04 -11.31 -12.52
CA GLU A 12 -9.41 -11.81 -12.39
C GLU A 12 -10.43 -10.72 -12.06
N THR A 13 -11.66 -10.88 -12.57
CA THR A 13 -12.76 -9.91 -12.47
C THR A 13 -13.96 -10.40 -11.67
N ASP A 14 -14.09 -11.70 -11.44
CA ASP A 14 -15.25 -12.34 -10.80
C ASP A 14 -15.11 -12.46 -9.27
N ARG A 15 -14.08 -11.83 -8.70
CA ARG A 15 -13.78 -11.92 -7.27
C ARG A 15 -14.15 -10.63 -6.55
N ARG A 16 -14.40 -10.75 -5.24
CA ARG A 16 -14.52 -9.58 -4.37
C ARG A 16 -13.19 -8.80 -4.37
N MET A 17 -13.27 -7.53 -4.72
CA MET A 17 -12.14 -6.60 -4.75
C MET A 17 -12.02 -5.82 -3.44
N VAL A 18 -10.79 -5.52 -3.05
CA VAL A 18 -10.40 -4.67 -1.93
C VAL A 18 -9.39 -3.63 -2.40
N CYS A 19 -9.44 -2.45 -1.78
CA CYS A 19 -8.54 -1.34 -2.09
C CYS A 19 -7.27 -1.53 -1.26
N ASP A 20 -6.20 -1.93 -1.94
CA ASP A 20 -4.90 -2.14 -1.34
C ASP A 20 -4.10 -0.84 -1.28
N HIS A 21 -3.33 -0.66 -0.21
CA HIS A 21 -2.56 0.54 0.04
C HIS A 21 -1.22 0.23 0.72
N ASP A 22 -0.25 1.11 0.52
CA ASP A 22 1.01 1.08 1.25
C ASP A 22 0.78 1.63 2.65
N HIS A 23 1.11 0.83 3.67
CA HIS A 23 0.92 1.19 5.07
C HIS A 23 1.89 2.28 5.54
N ALA A 24 3.09 2.38 4.95
CA ALA A 24 4.07 3.40 5.35
C ALA A 24 3.64 4.79 4.87
N THR A 25 3.16 4.90 3.62
CA THR A 25 2.78 6.19 3.03
C THR A 25 1.30 6.53 3.16
N GLY A 26 0.45 5.52 3.38
CA GLY A 26 -1.00 5.60 3.32
C GLY A 26 -1.56 5.75 1.90
N LEU A 27 -0.74 5.60 0.86
CA LEU A 27 -1.15 5.78 -0.53
C LEU A 27 -1.74 4.48 -1.11
N VAL A 28 -2.81 4.64 -1.88
CA VAL A 28 -3.44 3.52 -2.59
C VAL A 28 -2.46 2.95 -3.62
N ARG A 29 -2.31 1.63 -3.66
CA ARG A 29 -1.56 0.90 -4.68
C ARG A 29 -2.49 0.45 -5.81
N GLY A 30 -3.60 -0.22 -5.48
CA GLY A 30 -4.51 -0.78 -6.50
C GLY A 30 -5.69 -1.55 -5.92
N TRP A 31 -6.59 -1.98 -6.78
CA TRP A 31 -7.57 -3.03 -6.42
C TRP A 31 -6.93 -4.41 -6.54
N LEU A 32 -7.09 -5.20 -5.49
CA LEU A 32 -6.72 -6.62 -5.44
C LEU A 32 -7.95 -7.46 -5.13
N CYS A 33 -8.00 -8.70 -5.61
CA CYS A 33 -8.95 -9.65 -5.04
C CYS A 33 -8.52 -9.99 -3.60
N VAL A 34 -9.48 -10.38 -2.75
CA VAL A 34 -9.19 -10.73 -1.34
C VAL A 34 -8.04 -11.73 -1.21
N SER A 35 -8.00 -12.76 -2.07
CA SER A 35 -6.93 -13.78 -2.05
C SER A 35 -5.54 -13.20 -2.36
N CYS A 36 -5.42 -12.34 -3.38
CA CYS A 36 -4.16 -11.67 -3.69
C CYS A 36 -3.74 -10.69 -2.60
N ASN A 37 -4.70 -9.96 -2.02
CA ASN A 37 -4.44 -9.03 -0.92
C ASN A 37 -3.89 -9.75 0.32
N THR A 38 -4.51 -10.87 0.72
CA THR A 38 -4.00 -11.68 1.85
C THR A 38 -2.58 -12.19 1.57
N ARG A 39 -2.30 -12.65 0.35
CA ARG A 39 -0.97 -13.11 -0.05
C ARG A 39 0.05 -11.98 -0.08
N GLU A 40 -0.34 -10.79 -0.51
CA GLU A 40 0.53 -9.60 -0.51
C GLU A 40 0.98 -9.25 0.90
N GLY A 41 0.06 -9.25 1.88
CA GLY A 41 0.36 -8.90 3.27
C GLY A 41 1.30 -9.86 4.00
N VAL A 42 1.43 -11.11 3.51
CA VAL A 42 2.38 -12.10 4.05
C VAL A 42 3.59 -12.33 3.15
N ALA A 43 3.63 -11.68 1.98
CA ALA A 43 4.70 -11.90 1.02
C ALA A 43 6.01 -11.30 1.52
N VAL A 44 6.97 -12.19 1.81
CA VAL A 44 8.37 -11.86 2.08
C VAL A 44 9.21 -12.29 0.88
N GLY A 45 10.22 -11.51 0.54
CA GLY A 45 11.13 -11.87 -0.54
C GLY A 45 11.88 -10.68 -1.11
N PRO A 46 12.94 -10.95 -1.88
CA PRO A 46 13.73 -9.90 -2.51
C PRO A 46 12.95 -9.18 -3.61
N ALA A 47 13.56 -8.10 -4.13
CA ALA A 47 13.13 -7.47 -5.36
C ALA A 47 12.99 -8.50 -6.51
N GLY A 48 12.05 -8.26 -7.43
CA GLY A 48 11.76 -9.16 -8.55
C GLY A 48 10.76 -10.28 -8.26
N THR A 49 10.36 -10.50 -7.00
CA THR A 49 9.17 -11.34 -6.71
C THR A 49 7.90 -10.63 -7.18
N LEU A 50 6.84 -11.40 -7.46
CA LEU A 50 5.56 -10.85 -7.95
C LEU A 50 5.02 -9.71 -7.09
N PHE A 51 5.01 -9.88 -5.77
CA PHE A 51 4.51 -8.85 -4.86
C PHE A 51 5.49 -7.70 -4.68
N ALA A 52 6.81 -7.94 -4.73
CA ALA A 52 7.77 -6.84 -4.77
C ALA A 52 7.59 -5.96 -6.02
N ALA A 53 7.42 -6.57 -7.19
CA ALA A 53 7.15 -5.85 -8.44
C ALA A 53 5.82 -5.06 -8.38
N TYR A 54 4.78 -5.64 -7.76
CA TYR A 54 3.52 -4.94 -7.51
C TYR A 54 3.69 -3.72 -6.60
N ARG A 55 4.48 -3.83 -5.52
CA ARG A 55 4.78 -2.71 -4.61
C ARG A 55 5.59 -1.61 -5.29
N GLU A 56 6.53 -1.98 -6.16
CA GLU A 56 7.41 -1.06 -6.86
C GLU A 56 6.67 -0.30 -7.98
N ARG A 57 5.82 -0.98 -8.74
CA ARG A 57 5.08 -0.39 -9.87
C ARG A 57 3.58 -0.70 -9.77
N PRO A 58 2.88 -0.19 -8.74
CA PRO A 58 1.46 -0.42 -8.58
C PRO A 58 0.65 0.34 -9.65
N PRO A 59 -0.62 -0.04 -9.89
CA PRO A 59 -1.47 0.63 -10.87
C PRO A 59 -1.57 2.15 -10.70
N THR A 60 -1.61 2.67 -9.46
CA THR A 60 -1.59 4.13 -9.22
C THR A 60 -0.32 4.78 -9.72
N THR A 61 0.86 4.18 -9.49
CA THR A 61 2.14 4.67 -10.03
C THR A 61 2.16 4.64 -11.56
N ILE A 62 1.69 3.56 -12.18
CA ILE A 62 1.62 3.45 -13.65
C ILE A 62 0.75 4.55 -14.26
N LEU A 63 -0.33 4.92 -13.57
CA LEU A 63 -1.27 5.95 -14.01
C LEU A 63 -0.90 7.37 -13.53
N GLY A 64 0.19 7.54 -12.78
CA GLY A 64 0.58 8.84 -12.21
C GLY A 64 -0.37 9.38 -11.13
N LEU A 65 -1.12 8.50 -10.45
CA LEU A 65 -2.11 8.86 -9.43
C LEU A 65 -1.52 8.82 -8.02
N ARG A 66 -1.86 9.82 -7.20
CA ARG A 66 -1.51 9.88 -5.77
C ARG A 66 -2.78 9.97 -4.93
N ILE A 67 -3.43 8.83 -4.71
CA ILE A 67 -4.71 8.75 -4.00
C ILE A 67 -4.44 8.32 -2.56
N ARG A 68 -5.03 9.03 -1.60
CA ARG A 68 -4.93 8.64 -0.20
C ARG A 68 -5.95 7.58 0.18
N TYR A 69 -5.49 6.53 0.84
CA TYR A 69 -6.38 5.49 1.32
C TYR A 69 -7.29 6.05 2.41
N ARG A 70 -8.59 5.73 2.29
CA ARG A 70 -9.61 6.09 3.27
C ARG A 70 -10.08 4.82 3.94
N ASP A 71 -9.76 4.71 5.23
CA ASP A 71 -10.13 3.57 6.04
C ASP A 71 -11.67 3.43 6.08
N PRO A 72 -12.23 2.28 5.69
CA PRO A 72 -13.67 2.06 5.67
C PRO A 72 -14.29 2.02 7.08
N LEU A 73 -13.54 1.62 8.11
CA LEU A 73 -13.99 1.54 9.49
C LEU A 73 -13.96 2.93 10.15
N THR A 74 -12.80 3.59 10.14
CA THR A 74 -12.64 4.89 10.82
C THR A 74 -13.12 6.07 9.98
N ARG A 75 -13.34 5.86 8.67
CA ARG A 75 -13.73 6.89 7.69
C ARG A 75 -12.70 8.02 7.54
N ARG A 76 -11.50 7.83 8.05
CA ARG A 76 -10.39 8.79 7.98
C ARG A 76 -9.42 8.43 6.86
N TYR A 77 -8.70 9.43 6.38
CA TYR A 77 -7.57 9.19 5.50
C TYR A 77 -6.37 8.72 6.33
N VAL A 78 -5.70 7.67 5.88
CA VAL A 78 -4.50 7.15 6.55
C VAL A 78 -3.36 8.14 6.33
N LEU A 79 -2.76 8.62 7.42
CA LEU A 79 -1.59 9.50 7.35
C LEU A 79 -0.34 8.66 7.12
N PRO A 80 0.75 9.23 6.57
CA PRO A 80 2.02 8.52 6.51
C PRO A 80 2.45 8.18 7.94
N GLU A 81 3.12 7.06 8.13
CA GLU A 81 3.78 6.79 9.40
C GLU A 81 4.79 7.92 9.67
N PRO A 82 4.89 8.39 10.92
CA PRO A 82 5.92 9.37 11.27
C PRO A 82 7.28 8.77 10.91
N SER A 83 8.15 9.57 10.28
CA SER A 83 9.54 9.17 10.09
C SER A 83 10.10 8.84 11.47
N GLU A 84 10.68 7.66 11.66
CA GLU A 84 11.47 7.37 12.86
C GLU A 84 12.53 8.46 12.94
N SER A 85 12.36 9.41 13.86
CA SER A 85 13.45 10.28 14.25
C SER A 85 14.45 9.40 14.96
N ASP A 86 15.64 9.24 14.41
CA ASP A 86 16.77 8.65 15.14
C ASP A 86 16.81 9.37 16.49
N GLY A 87 16.54 8.64 17.58
CA GLY A 87 16.23 9.19 18.91
C GLY A 87 17.40 9.90 19.62
N TRP A 88 18.24 10.61 18.87
CA TRP A 88 19.38 11.39 19.32
C TRP A 88 19.11 12.89 19.18
N ASP A 89 18.06 13.37 19.84
CA ASP A 89 17.94 14.80 20.14
C ASP A 89 19.02 15.16 21.16
N ALA A 90 20.09 15.80 20.68
CA ALA A 90 21.28 16.20 21.42
C ALA A 90 21.04 17.36 22.41
N THR A 91 20.03 17.25 23.27
CA THR A 91 19.73 18.24 24.32
C THR A 91 19.61 17.67 25.73
N ALA A 92 19.74 16.35 25.93
CA ALA A 92 19.68 15.71 27.25
C ALA A 92 21.03 15.73 28.01
N GLY A 93 21.75 16.86 28.00
CA GLY A 93 23.10 16.95 28.56
C GLY A 93 23.47 18.29 29.19
N LEU A 94 22.50 19.13 29.58
CA LEU A 94 22.78 20.38 30.29
C LEU A 94 21.71 20.69 31.34
N THR A 95 21.77 20.03 32.49
CA THR A 95 21.35 20.55 33.81
C THR A 95 22.01 19.74 34.90
#